data_AF-A0A1H5BPD4-F1
#
_entry.id   AF-A0A1H5BPD4-F1
#
_cell.length_a   1.000
_cell.length_b   1.000
_cell.length_c   1.000
_cell.angle_alpha   90.00
_cell.angle_beta   90.00
_cell.angle_gamma   90.00
#
_symmetry.space_group_name_H-M   'P 1'
#
loop_
_entity.id
_entity.type
_entity.pdbx_description
1 polymer ?
#
loop_
_entity_poly.entity_id
_entity_poly.type
_entity_poly.pdbx_seq_one_letter_code
_entity_poly.pdbx_strand_id
1 'polypeptide(L)' 'MSTASRTHADPRATLRAGLPDRYLTPDDIAEMFEVPKETVYQWRKKRIGPPGFRVGKYVRYDPAAVRDWVAERSAIADAA' A
#
# COMPACT_ATOMS: atom_id res chain seq x y z
N MET A 1 -21.80 -7.02 16.15
CA MET A 1 -21.38 -5.98 15.19
C MET A 1 -20.26 -6.59 14.36
N SER A 2 -20.59 -7.35 13.32
CA SER A 2 -19.61 -8.05 12.47
C SER A 2 -19.38 -7.21 11.22
N THR A 3 -18.23 -6.55 11.11
CA THR A 3 -17.79 -6.00 9.83
C THR A 3 -17.30 -7.14 8.97
N ALA A 4 -17.98 -7.34 7.85
CA ALA A 4 -17.88 -8.49 6.98
C ALA A 4 -16.45 -8.70 6.43
N SER A 5 -15.92 -9.90 6.64
CA SER A 5 -14.80 -10.45 5.90
C SER A 5 -15.17 -10.51 4.41
N ARG A 6 -14.61 -9.60 3.60
CA ARG A 6 -14.74 -9.66 2.14
C ARG A 6 -13.49 -10.32 1.56
N THR A 7 -13.49 -11.65 1.51
CA THR A 7 -12.43 -12.44 0.87
C THR A 7 -12.67 -12.53 -0.64
N HIS A 8 -11.64 -12.06 -1.35
CA HIS A 8 -11.11 -12.42 -2.68
C HIS A 8 -11.92 -12.20 -3.96
N ALA A 9 -11.18 -11.78 -4.98
CA ALA A 9 -11.61 -11.24 -6.27
C ALA A 9 -12.27 -12.25 -7.22
N ASP A 10 -12.85 -11.75 -8.34
CA ASP A 10 -12.63 -12.39 -9.65
C ASP A 10 -11.57 -11.57 -10.44
N PRO A 11 -10.31 -12.00 -10.33
CA PRO A 11 -9.09 -11.33 -10.80
C PRO A 11 -8.58 -11.90 -12.13
N ARG A 12 -9.40 -12.72 -12.82
CA ARG A 12 -8.95 -13.61 -13.92
C ARG A 12 -8.33 -12.89 -15.12
N ALA A 13 -8.64 -11.59 -15.27
CA ALA A 13 -8.20 -10.74 -16.37
C ALA A 13 -6.96 -9.88 -16.06
N THR A 14 -6.55 -9.71 -14.80
CA THR A 14 -5.26 -9.08 -14.45
C THR A 14 -4.10 -10.10 -14.46
N LEU A 15 -4.48 -11.37 -14.51
CA LEU A 15 -3.78 -12.61 -14.18
C LEU A 15 -2.77 -13.14 -15.22
N ARG A 16 -2.21 -12.34 -16.14
CA ARG A 16 -1.12 -12.79 -17.05
C ARG A 16 0.11 -11.87 -17.17
N ALA A 17 0.11 -10.66 -16.60
CA ALA A 17 1.01 -9.58 -17.06
C ALA A 17 1.79 -8.79 -15.98
N GLY A 18 1.88 -9.26 -14.73
CA GLY A 18 2.78 -8.65 -13.72
C GLY A 18 2.18 -7.53 -12.86
N LEU A 19 0.85 -7.55 -12.61
CA LEU A 19 0.16 -6.60 -11.74
C LEU A 19 -0.53 -7.34 -10.56
N PRO A 20 -0.60 -6.73 -9.36
CA PRO A 20 -1.12 -7.40 -8.15
C PRO A 20 -2.64 -7.56 -8.17
N ASP A 21 -3.11 -8.62 -7.49
CA ASP A 21 -4.52 -9.01 -7.37
C ASP A 21 -5.37 -7.94 -6.64
N ARG A 22 -4.75 -7.13 -5.77
CA ARG A 22 -5.39 -6.04 -5.06
C ARG A 22 -4.42 -4.88 -4.78
N TYR A 23 -4.84 -3.67 -5.16
CA TYR A 23 -4.16 -2.44 -4.75
C TYR A 23 -4.67 -1.94 -3.41
N LEU A 24 -3.73 -1.56 -2.55
CA LEU A 24 -3.98 -0.97 -1.24
C LEU A 24 -4.43 0.49 -1.38
N THR A 25 -5.30 0.92 -0.48
CA THR A 25 -5.72 2.32 -0.37
C THR A 25 -4.88 3.04 0.69
N PRO A 26 -4.87 4.38 0.73
CA PRO A 26 -4.26 5.10 1.85
C PRO A 26 -4.83 4.72 3.23
N ASP A 27 -6.03 4.15 3.28
CA ASP A 27 -6.63 3.62 4.49
C ASP A 27 -5.93 2.31 4.92
N ASP A 28 -5.79 1.35 3.98
CA ASP A 28 -5.06 0.10 4.25
C ASP A 28 -3.61 0.39 4.68
N ILE A 29 -2.96 1.42 4.12
CA ILE A 29 -1.61 1.84 4.56
C ILE A 29 -1.64 2.42 5.98
N ALA A 30 -2.63 3.23 6.31
CA ALA A 30 -2.78 3.81 7.65
C ALA A 30 -2.97 2.72 8.70
N GLU A 31 -3.84 1.74 8.42
CA GLU A 31 -4.06 0.58 9.27
C GLU A 31 -2.82 -0.30 9.38
N MET A 32 -2.13 -0.57 8.27
CA MET A 32 -0.95 -1.46 8.24
C MET A 32 0.26 -0.92 9.00
N PHE A 33 0.47 0.39 8.97
CA PHE A 33 1.57 1.03 9.71
C PHE A 33 1.14 1.57 11.08
N GLU A 34 -0.12 1.35 11.48
CA GLU A 34 -0.72 1.92 12.70
C GLU A 34 -0.52 3.43 12.83
N VAL A 35 -0.58 4.14 11.69
CA VAL A 35 -0.42 5.61 11.63
C VAL A 35 -1.72 6.29 11.21
N PRO A 36 -1.94 7.55 11.63
CA PRO A 36 -3.04 8.34 11.11
C PRO A 36 -3.02 8.45 9.59
N LYS A 37 -4.19 8.44 8.95
CA LYS A 37 -4.33 8.65 7.50
C LYS A 37 -3.71 9.97 7.02
N GLU A 38 -3.76 11.00 7.85
CA GLU A 38 -3.08 12.27 7.59
C GLU A 38 -1.56 12.10 7.44
N THR A 39 -0.94 11.22 8.23
CA THR A 39 0.48 10.89 8.12
C THR A 39 0.79 10.26 6.76
N VAL A 40 -0.09 9.38 6.26
CA VAL A 40 0.05 8.79 4.91
C VAL A 40 -0.02 9.88 3.83
N TYR A 41 -0.91 10.86 3.97
CA TYR A 41 -0.94 12.02 3.06
C TYR A 41 0.32 12.90 3.18
N GLN A 42 0.85 13.09 4.39
CA GLN A 42 2.11 13.80 4.59
C GLN A 42 3.29 13.08 3.95
N TRP A 43 3.37 11.75 4.07
CA TRP A 43 4.41 10.94 3.43
C TRP A 43 4.39 11.14 1.91
N ARG A 44 3.21 11.18 1.31
CA ARG A 44 3.06 11.47 -0.12
C ARG A 44 3.52 12.87 -0.49
N LYS A 45 3.18 13.89 0.31
CA LYS A 45 3.63 15.28 0.09
C LYS A 45 5.14 15.41 0.19
N LYS A 46 5.74 14.74 1.17
CA LYS A 46 7.18 14.74 1.45
C LYS A 46 7.97 13.74 0.60
N ARG A 47 7.29 12.88 -0.17
CA ARG A 47 7.88 11.77 -0.94
C ARG A 47 8.74 10.80 -0.09
N ILE A 48 8.33 10.58 1.17
CA ILE A 48 9.08 9.78 2.16
C ILE A 48 8.35 8.47 2.57
N GLY A 49 7.53 7.92 1.67
CA GLY A 49 6.69 6.76 1.96
C GLY A 49 6.68 5.76 0.82
N PRO A 50 5.90 4.67 0.97
CA PRO A 50 5.80 3.66 -0.06
C PRO A 50 5.30 4.26 -1.39
N PRO A 51 5.81 3.76 -2.53
CA PRO A 51 5.43 4.27 -3.83
C PRO A 51 3.94 4.02 -4.09
N GLY A 52 3.20 5.13 -4.18
CA GLY A 52 1.78 5.13 -4.53
C GLY A 52 1.57 5.83 -5.86
N PHE A 53 0.74 5.24 -6.72
CA PHE A 53 0.34 5.85 -7.98
C PHE A 53 -1.06 6.44 -7.89
N ARG A 54 -1.32 7.46 -8.72
CA ARG A 54 -2.59 8.16 -8.74
C ARG A 54 -3.51 7.52 -9.78
N VAL A 55 -4.69 7.10 -9.33
CA VAL A 55 -5.78 6.59 -10.18
C VAL A 55 -6.93 7.59 -10.09
N GLY A 56 -6.91 8.59 -10.97
CA GLY A 56 -7.86 9.70 -10.96
C GLY A 56 -7.77 10.54 -9.68
N LYS A 57 -8.84 10.58 -8.89
CA LYS A 57 -8.86 11.26 -7.57
C LYS A 57 -8.33 10.40 -6.43
N TYR A 58 -8.15 9.10 -6.66
CA TYR A 58 -7.72 8.14 -5.64
C TYR A 58 -6.22 7.86 -5.76
N VAL A 59 -5.60 7.55 -4.63
CA VAL A 59 -4.23 7.03 -4.59
C VAL A 59 -4.31 5.54 -4.28
N ARG A 60 -3.51 4.77 -5.00
CA ARG A 60 -3.40 3.33 -4.84
C ARG A 60 -1.95 2.96 -4.64
N TYR A 61 -1.73 1.96 -3.81
CA TYR A 61 -0.41 1.42 -3.51
C TYR A 61 -0.37 -0.03 -3.94
N ASP A 62 0.74 -0.39 -4.57
CA ASP A 62 1.03 -1.77 -4.92
C ASP A 62 1.57 -2.50 -3.67
N PRO A 63 0.97 -3.62 -3.25
CA PRO A 63 1.43 -4.33 -2.05
C PRO A 63 2.86 -4.85 -2.18
N ALA A 64 3.31 -5.24 -3.37
CA ALA A 64 4.69 -5.66 -3.59
C ALA A 64 5.65 -4.47 -3.47
N ALA A 65 5.28 -3.32 -4.04
CA ALA A 65 6.10 -2.10 -3.93
C ALA A 65 6.13 -1.53 -2.50
N VAL A 66 5.04 -1.68 -1.74
CA VAL A 66 5.05 -1.32 -0.31
C VAL A 66 5.96 -2.24 0.47
N ARG A 67 5.92 -3.56 0.21
CA ARG A 67 6.81 -4.54 0.83
C ARG A 67 8.27 -4.26 0.48
N ASP A 68 8.57 -3.95 -0.78
CA ASP A 68 9.91 -3.59 -1.24
C ASP A 68 10.42 -2.34 -0.50
N TRP A 69 9.60 -1.30 -0.42
CA TRP A 69 9.91 -0.09 0.34
C TRP A 69 10.19 -0.35 1.82
N VAL A 70 9.41 -1.23 2.46
CA VAL A 70 9.67 -1.63 3.85
C VAL A 70 10.98 -2.41 3.95
N ALA A 71 11.26 -3.33 3.03
CA ALA A 71 12.51 -4.08 3.00
C ALA A 71 13.73 -3.18 2.81
N GLU A 72 13.66 -2.21 1.89
CA GLU A 72 14.68 -1.18 1.69
C GLU A 72 14.92 -0.36 2.98
N ARG A 73 13.86 0.00 3.72
CA ARG A 73 13.94 0.77 4.97
C ARG A 73 14.37 -0.04 6.19
N SER A 74 13.96 -1.30 6.31
CA SER A 74 14.38 -2.19 7.38
C SER A 74 15.82 -2.67 7.21
N ALA A 75 16.31 -2.80 5.97
CA ALA A 75 17.74 -3.02 5.72
C ALA A 75 18.61 -1.85 6.19
N ILE A 76 18.04 -0.64 6.27
CA ILE A 76 18.71 0.54 6.85
C ILE A 76 18.65 0.53 8.39
N ALA A 77 17.78 -0.30 9.00
CA ALA A 77 17.61 -0.39 10.46
C ALA A 77 18.53 -1.42 11.15
N ASP A 78 19.28 -2.24 10.39
CA ASP A 78 20.31 -3.14 10.93
C ASP A 78 21.73 -2.51 10.93
N ALA A 79 21.82 -1.20 10.69
CA ALA A 79 23.07 -0.46 10.71
C ALA A 79 22.95 0.80 11.58
N ALA A 80 22.77 0.62 12.89
CA ALA A 80 23.05 1.65 13.91
C ALA A 80 23.27 1.01 15.29
#